data_AF-A0A8S3JYK9-F1
#
_entry.id   AF-A0A8S3JYK9-F1
#
_cell.length_a   1.000
_cell.length_b   1.000
_cell.length_c   1.000
_cell.angle_alpha   90.00
_cell.angle_beta   90.00
_cell.angle_gamma   90.00
#
_symmetry.space_group_name_H-M   'P 1'
#
loop_
_entity.id
_entity.type
_entity.pdbx_description
1 polymer ?
#
loop_
_entity_poly.entity_id
_entity_poly.type
_entity_poly.pdbx_seq_one_letter_code
_entity_poly.pdbx_strand_id
1 'polypeptide(L)'
;MEMILVLLVSLVISQLLLLVWQKYHIRSYQYFTLLGMWLIPLGLSIRFFYIRFIIIWIFFTIITGYVTRRATRQPIEPNTPRLVYKWFLLVYKVSYGLAIGGYCLLMMTFLGINVLLLISPQ
;
A
#
# COMPACT_ATOMS: atom_id res chain seq x y z
N MET A 1 -24.14 4.57 25.10
CA MET A 1 -24.26 3.12 24.87
C MET A 1 -24.85 2.81 23.50
N GLU A 2 -25.92 3.49 23.07
CA GLU A 2 -26.57 3.25 21.77
C GLU A 2 -25.65 3.40 20.55
N MET A 3 -24.87 4.50 20.46
CA MET A 3 -23.92 4.70 19.34
C MET A 3 -22.84 3.62 19.25
N ILE A 4 -22.33 3.16 20.39
CA ILE A 4 -21.30 2.10 20.45
C ILE A 4 -21.90 0.77 19.99
N LEU A 5 -23.14 0.48 20.40
CA LEU A 5 -23.82 -0.76 20.06
C LEU A 5 -24.13 -0.83 18.56
N VAL A 6 -24.57 0.29 17.96
CA VAL A 6 -24.77 0.41 16.52
C VAL A 6 -23.45 0.23 15.77
N LEU A 7 -22.36 0.85 16.22
CA LEU A 7 -21.03 0.68 15.63
C LEU A 7 -20.58 -0.79 15.70
N LEU A 8 -20.74 -1.44 16.84
CA LEU A 8 -20.29 -2.82 17.04
C LEU A 8 -21.08 -3.81 16.17
N VAL A 9 -22.41 -3.67 16.14
CA VAL A 9 -23.28 -4.49 15.29
C VAL A 9 -22.97 -4.28 13.81
N SER A 10 -22.83 -3.02 13.37
CA SER A 10 -22.50 -2.72 11.96
C SER A 10 -21.11 -3.26 11.56
N LEU A 11 -20.13 -3.21 12.46
CA LEU A 11 -18.80 -3.76 12.24
C LEU A 11 -18.86 -5.28 12.09
N VAL A 12 -19.58 -5.98 12.97
CA VAL A 12 -19.77 -7.44 12.88
C VAL A 12 -20.45 -7.83 11.58
N ILE A 13 -21.55 -7.14 11.22
CA ILE A 13 -22.27 -7.41 9.97
C ILE A 13 -21.37 -7.16 8.75
N SER A 14 -20.62 -6.05 8.75
CA SER A 14 -19.68 -5.73 7.67
C SER A 14 -18.62 -6.82 7.50
N GLN A 15 -18.05 -7.33 8.59
CA GLN A 15 -17.06 -8.42 8.54
C GLN A 15 -17.66 -9.71 8.01
N LEU A 16 -18.87 -10.09 8.43
CA LEU A 16 -19.55 -11.28 7.90
C LEU A 16 -19.83 -11.15 6.40
N LEU A 17 -20.27 -9.98 5.95
CA LEU A 17 -20.49 -9.70 4.52
C LEU A 17 -19.19 -9.84 3.72
N LEU A 18 -18.06 -9.32 4.23
CA LEU A 18 -16.75 -9.47 3.58
C LEU A 18 -16.34 -10.94 3.47
N LEU A 19 -16.51 -11.73 4.53
CA LEU A 19 -16.18 -13.16 4.53
C LEU A 19 -17.06 -13.95 3.55
N VAL A 20 -18.37 -13.69 3.54
CA VAL A 20 -19.31 -14.29 2.58
C VAL A 20 -18.92 -13.91 1.16
N TRP A 21 -18.65 -12.63 0.91
CA TRP A 21 -18.27 -12.15 -0.41
C TRP A 21 -16.96 -12.78 -0.92
N GLN A 22 -15.94 -12.88 -0.06
CA GLN A 22 -14.69 -13.56 -0.39
C GLN A 22 -14.91 -15.05 -0.72
N LYS A 23 -15.80 -15.73 0.01
CA LYS A 23 -16.10 -17.16 -0.19
C LYS A 23 -16.83 -17.43 -1.50
N TYR A 24 -17.86 -16.64 -1.83
CA TYR A 24 -18.72 -16.91 -2.99
C TYR A 24 -18.25 -16.20 -4.28
N HIS A 25 -17.58 -15.06 -4.19
CA HIS A 25 -17.17 -14.26 -5.35
C HIS A 25 -15.70 -13.79 -5.28
N ILE A 26 -14.77 -14.73 -5.12
CA ILE A 26 -13.33 -14.45 -4.95
C ILE A 26 -12.73 -13.52 -6.01
N ARG A 27 -13.12 -13.65 -7.29
CA ARG A 27 -12.58 -12.80 -8.37
C ARG A 27 -12.99 -11.34 -8.17
N SER A 28 -14.28 -11.08 -7.94
CA SER A 28 -14.80 -9.73 -7.70
C SER A 28 -14.20 -9.13 -6.43
N TYR A 29 -14.10 -9.94 -5.36
CA TYR A 29 -13.46 -9.54 -4.11
C TYR A 29 -11.99 -9.14 -4.32
N GLN A 30 -11.21 -9.94 -5.06
CA GLN A 30 -9.81 -9.65 -5.34
C GLN A 30 -9.63 -8.38 -6.16
N TYR A 31 -10.42 -8.17 -7.22
CA TYR A 31 -10.32 -6.95 -8.03
C TYR A 31 -10.72 -5.71 -7.24
N PHE A 32 -11.82 -5.77 -6.50
CA PHE A 32 -12.28 -4.62 -5.70
C PHE A 32 -11.29 -4.29 -4.58
N THR A 33 -10.80 -5.30 -3.87
CA THR A 33 -9.81 -5.11 -2.81
C THR A 33 -8.51 -4.55 -3.36
N LEU A 34 -8.03 -5.06 -4.50
CA LEU A 34 -6.83 -4.55 -5.17
C LEU A 34 -7.00 -3.09 -5.59
N LEU A 35 -8.13 -2.75 -6.22
CA LEU A 35 -8.46 -1.37 -6.60
C LEU A 35 -8.57 -0.48 -5.36
N GLY A 36 -9.21 -0.94 -4.28
CA GLY A 36 -9.31 -0.21 -3.03
C GLY A 36 -7.94 0.08 -2.41
N MET A 37 -7.10 -0.96 -2.29
CA MET A 37 -5.72 -0.83 -1.79
C MET A 37 -4.87 0.13 -2.63
N TRP A 38 -5.14 0.22 -3.93
CA TRP A 38 -4.41 1.13 -4.82
C TRP A 38 -4.98 2.56 -4.86
N LEU A 39 -6.31 2.73 -4.79
CA LEU A 39 -6.98 4.03 -4.91
C LEU A 39 -7.03 4.81 -3.59
N ILE A 40 -7.26 4.14 -2.45
CA ILE A 40 -7.42 4.81 -1.15
C ILE A 40 -6.19 5.64 -0.78
N PRO A 41 -4.94 5.11 -0.85
CA PRO A 41 -3.75 5.90 -0.52
C PRO A 41 -3.56 7.11 -1.44
N LEU A 42 -3.85 6.94 -2.73
CA LEU A 42 -3.76 8.02 -3.72
C LEU A 42 -4.83 9.09 -3.50
N GLY A 43 -6.08 8.70 -3.24
CA GLY A 43 -7.18 9.63 -2.95
C GLY A 43 -6.91 10.47 -1.71
N LEU A 44 -6.41 9.85 -0.63
CA LEU A 44 -5.97 10.57 0.56
C LEU A 44 -4.82 11.53 0.24
N SER A 45 -3.83 11.08 -0.51
CA SER A 45 -2.66 11.90 -0.85
C SER A 45 -3.01 13.12 -1.69
N ILE A 46 -3.97 12.99 -2.61
CA ILE A 46 -4.50 14.13 -3.38
C ILE A 46 -5.24 15.10 -2.47
N ARG A 47 -6.11 14.59 -1.59
CA ARG A 47 -6.88 15.43 -0.65
C ARG A 47 -5.99 16.26 0.27
N PHE A 48 -4.87 15.71 0.71
CA PHE A 48 -3.91 16.38 1.60
C PHE A 48 -2.73 17.02 0.85
N PHE A 49 -2.76 17.09 -0.49
CA PHE A 49 -1.70 17.67 -1.33
C PHE A 49 -0.29 17.11 -1.05
N TYR A 50 -0.15 15.81 -0.75
CA TYR A 50 1.13 15.15 -0.55
C TYR A 50 1.84 14.85 -1.89
N ILE A 51 2.34 15.91 -2.54
CA ILE A 51 2.92 15.86 -3.90
C ILE A 51 4.05 14.83 -4.02
N ARG A 52 4.93 14.74 -3.02
CA ARG A 52 6.07 13.80 -3.01
C ARG A 52 5.61 12.34 -3.17
N PHE A 53 4.55 11.97 -2.45
CA PHE A 53 3.99 10.62 -2.52
C PHE A 53 3.30 10.39 -3.87
N ILE A 54 2.53 11.37 -4.36
CA ILE A 54 1.82 11.26 -5.66
C ILE A 54 2.80 10.98 -6.80
N ILE A 55 3.93 11.69 -6.85
CA ILE A 55 4.94 11.48 -7.90
C ILE A 55 5.47 10.05 -7.86
N ILE A 56 5.91 9.58 -6.69
CA ILE A 56 6.43 8.21 -6.52
C ILE A 56 5.35 7.17 -6.88
N TRP A 57 4.10 7.42 -6.47
CA TRP A 57 2.98 6.54 -6.75
C TRP A 57 2.67 6.41 -8.24
N ILE A 58 2.76 7.50 -8.99
CA ILE A 58 2.59 7.50 -10.45
C ILE A 58 3.68 6.65 -11.10
N PHE A 59 4.95 6.87 -10.75
CA PHE A 59 6.06 6.05 -11.28
C PHE A 59 5.87 4.56 -10.96
N PHE A 60 5.55 4.24 -9.70
CA PHE A 60 5.30 2.87 -9.28
C PHE A 60 4.14 2.23 -10.07
N THR A 61 3.06 2.98 -10.30
CA THR A 61 1.89 2.52 -11.07
C THR A 61 2.25 2.28 -12.53
N ILE A 62 2.98 3.20 -13.18
CA ILE A 62 3.36 3.06 -14.59
C ILE A 62 4.23 1.81 -14.79
N ILE A 63 5.25 1.63 -13.96
CA ILE A 63 6.17 0.49 -14.09
C ILE A 63 5.45 -0.83 -13.76
N THR A 64 4.68 -0.86 -12.67
CA THR A 64 3.90 -2.06 -12.30
C THR A 64 2.88 -2.40 -13.37
N GLY A 65 2.20 -1.41 -13.96
CA GLY A 65 1.28 -1.60 -15.09
C GLY A 65 1.97 -2.18 -16.33
N TYR A 66 3.18 -1.70 -16.65
CA TYR A 66 3.99 -2.27 -17.74
C TYR A 66 4.36 -3.75 -17.47
N VAL A 67 4.83 -4.05 -16.26
CA VAL A 67 5.19 -5.41 -15.84
C VAL A 67 3.96 -6.34 -15.87
N THR A 68 2.82 -5.90 -15.34
CA THR A 68 1.56 -6.67 -15.36
C THR A 68 1.05 -6.88 -16.77
N ARG A 69 1.16 -5.89 -17.66
CA ARG A 69 0.78 -6.03 -19.07
C ARG A 69 1.61 -7.12 -19.77
N ARG A 70 2.92 -7.19 -19.50
CA ARG A 70 3.80 -8.25 -20.02
C ARG A 70 3.43 -9.62 -19.45
N ALA A 71 3.06 -9.69 -18.17
CA ALA A 71 2.65 -10.93 -17.51
C ALA A 71 1.27 -11.46 -17.97
N THR A 72 0.37 -10.59 -18.43
CA THR A 72 -1.00 -10.96 -18.82
C THR A 72 -1.12 -11.33 -20.30
N ARG A 73 -0.13 -10.97 -21.14
CA ARG A 73 -0.13 -11.32 -22.57
C ARG A 73 0.12 -12.81 -22.77
N GLN A 74 -0.60 -13.39 -23.72
CA GLN A 74 -0.40 -14.77 -24.17
C GLN A 74 0.06 -14.77 -25.64
N PRO A 75 1.05 -15.60 -26.03
CA PRO A 75 1.84 -16.49 -25.17
C PRO A 75 2.81 -15.71 -24.24
N ILE A 76 3.10 -16.28 -23.06
CA ILE A 76 4.00 -15.64 -22.08
C ILE A 76 5.44 -15.83 -22.53
N GLU A 77 6.19 -14.73 -22.72
CA GLU A 77 7.62 -14.81 -23.03
C GLU A 77 8.41 -15.43 -21.86
N PRO A 78 9.40 -16.32 -22.12
CA PRO A 78 10.17 -17.00 -21.07
C PRO A 78 10.91 -16.08 -20.08
N ASN A 79 11.22 -14.84 -20.47
CA ASN A 79 11.90 -13.87 -19.61
C ASN A 79 10.94 -13.07 -18.70
N THR A 80 9.64 -13.12 -18.96
CA THR A 80 8.63 -12.35 -18.22
C THR A 80 8.59 -12.68 -16.72
N PRO A 81 8.64 -13.95 -16.28
CA PRO A 81 8.70 -14.27 -14.85
C PRO A 81 9.89 -13.65 -14.13
N ARG A 82 11.07 -13.60 -14.80
CA ARG A 82 12.28 -12.97 -14.23
C ARG A 82 12.12 -11.46 -14.10
N LEU A 83 11.48 -10.81 -15.08
CA LEU A 83 11.18 -9.38 -15.03
C LEU A 83 10.26 -9.04 -13.86
N VAL A 84 9.15 -9.78 -13.72
CA VAL A 84 8.18 -9.63 -12.62
C VAL A 84 8.88 -9.78 -11.28
N TYR A 85 9.65 -10.85 -11.10
CA TYR A 85 10.39 -11.11 -9.87
C TYR A 85 11.37 -9.99 -9.53
N LYS A 86 12.20 -9.56 -10.49
CA LYS A 86 13.18 -8.49 -10.29
C LYS A 86 12.52 -7.18 -9.87
N TRP A 87 11.41 -6.81 -10.51
CA TRP A 87 10.68 -5.58 -10.18
C TRP A 87 10.15 -5.60 -8.75
N PHE A 88 9.39 -6.62 -8.38
CA PHE A 88 8.81 -6.70 -7.04
C PHE A 88 9.88 -6.90 -5.95
N LEU A 89 10.98 -7.61 -6.24
CA LEU A 89 12.12 -7.72 -5.33
C LEU A 89 12.80 -6.37 -5.11
N LEU A 90 12.95 -5.55 -6.15
CA LEU A 90 13.51 -4.21 -6.03
C LEU A 90 12.62 -3.34 -5.15
N VAL A 91 11.30 -3.33 -5.39
CA VAL A 91 10.34 -2.60 -4.57
C VAL A 91 10.43 -3.04 -3.12
N TYR A 92 10.44 -4.34 -2.85
CA TYR A 92 10.62 -4.89 -1.50
C TYR A 92 11.90 -4.38 -0.83
N LYS A 93 13.05 -4.45 -1.51
CA LYS A 93 14.34 -4.02 -0.93
C LYS A 93 14.36 -2.52 -0.61
N VAL A 94 13.82 -1.69 -1.51
CA VAL A 94 13.74 -0.24 -1.30
C VAL A 94 12.79 0.08 -0.14
N SER A 95 11.59 -0.49 -0.13
CA SER A 95 10.63 -0.30 0.96
C SER A 95 11.16 -0.77 2.30
N TYR A 96 11.83 -1.92 2.34
CA TYR A 96 12.44 -2.45 3.55
C TYR A 96 13.57 -1.56 4.06
N GLY A 97 14.44 -1.08 3.16
CA GLY A 97 15.50 -0.13 3.50
C GLY A 97 14.96 1.18 4.05
N LEU A 98 13.93 1.75 3.40
CA LEU A 98 13.24 2.95 3.87
C LEU A 98 12.54 2.72 5.22
N ALA A 99 11.93 1.56 5.44
CA ALA A 99 11.28 1.23 6.69
C ALA A 99 12.29 1.14 7.84
N ILE A 100 13.43 0.47 7.64
CA ILE A 100 14.51 0.45 8.64
C ILE A 100 15.04 1.86 8.89
N GLY A 101 15.34 2.62 7.83
CA GLY A 101 15.83 3.99 7.96
C GLY A 101 14.85 4.89 8.73
N GLY A 102 13.56 4.84 8.38
CA GLY A 102 12.49 5.58 9.05
C GLY A 102 12.32 5.14 10.51
N TYR A 103 12.41 3.84 10.79
CA TYR A 103 12.37 3.34 12.16
C TYR A 103 13.57 3.84 12.98
N CYS A 104 14.77 3.77 12.44
CA CYS A 104 15.97 4.32 13.08
C CYS A 104 15.83 5.82 13.35
N LEU A 105 15.31 6.60 12.40
CA LEU A 105 15.02 8.02 12.59
C LEU A 105 14.02 8.25 13.73
N LEU A 106 12.92 7.51 13.76
CA LEU A 106 11.93 7.58 14.85
C LEU A 106 12.56 7.24 16.20
N MET A 107 13.37 6.19 16.26
CA MET A 107 14.08 5.80 17.50
C MET A 107 15.04 6.89 17.97
N MET A 108 15.80 7.51 17.06
CA MET A 108 16.67 8.64 17.40
C MET A 108 15.89 9.85 17.94
N THR A 109 14.71 10.13 17.38
CA THR A 109 13.82 11.18 17.88
C THR A 109 13.29 10.85 19.28
N PHE A 110 12.81 9.63 19.52
CA PHE A 110 12.35 9.20 20.85
C PHE A 110 13.46 9.22 21.91
N LEU A 111 14.71 8.95 21.52
CA LEU A 111 15.87 9.02 22.42
C LEU A 111 16.38 10.45 22.67
N GLY A 112 15.73 11.48 22.12
CA GLY A 112 16.09 12.89 22.36
C GLY A 112 17.33 13.37 21.60
N ILE A 113 17.88 12.56 20.68
CA ILE A 113 19.04 12.95 19.86
C ILE A 113 18.69 14.13 18.94
N ASN A 114 17.43 14.26 18.55
CA ASN A 114 16.92 15.41 17.79
C ASN A 114 17.09 16.75 18.53
N VAL A 115 16.95 16.76 19.87
CA VAL A 115 17.17 17.94 20.73
C VAL A 115 18.65 18.27 20.86
N LEU A 116 19.52 17.25 20.94
CA LEU A 116 20.98 17.40 20.96
C LEU A 116 21.52 17.99 19.64
N LEU A 117 20.84 17.75 18.52
CA LEU A 117 21.20 18.26 17.19
C LEU A 117 20.53 19.60 16.83
N LEU A 118 19.77 20.23 17.74
CA LEU A 118 19.06 21.50 17.53
C LEU A 118 18.13 21.51 16.29
N ILE A 119 17.62 20.35 15.90
CA ILE A 119 16.69 20.25 14.76
C ILE A 119 15.29 20.55 15.31
N SER A 120 14.74 21.73 15.00
CA SER A 120 13.39 22.09 15.47
C SER A 120 12.33 21.19 14.82
N PRO A 121 11.38 20.63 15.58
CA PRO A 121 10.26 19.91 14.99
C PRO A 121 9.39 20.89 14.19
N GLN A 122 9.13 20.56 12.92
CA GLN A 122 8.15 21.25 12.08
C GLN A 122 6.73 20.77 12.40
#